data_AF-A0A8B6GI46-F1
#
_entry.id   AF-A0A8B6GI46-F1
#
_cell.length_a   1.000
_cell.length_b   1.000
_cell.length_c   1.000
_cell.angle_alpha   90.00
_cell.angle_beta   90.00
_cell.angle_gamma   90.00
#
_symmetry.space_group_name_H-M   'P 1'
#
loop_
_entity.id
_entity.type
_entity.pdbx_description
1 polymer ?
#
loop_
_entity_poly.entity_id
_entity_poly.type
_entity_poly.pdbx_seq_one_letter_code
_entity_poly.pdbx_strand_id
1 'polypeptide(L)'
;MTMKVWDSVVSAHIDLLGKDPSNGRGQWVVTDEQPSIGYMHSGYPIVTHLDMADPNKRPHSKRKNRKGSWGMFHELGHNFQDSMWTWGGTKEVTCNIFTLHAMDVVCNVKPWDHLWVREKFENASNYLREGAKYDKWCSNAGIALLVYAQLARDFGWGTYKSVFRTYDKLPKDKRPSNQQEKENMWIQTFSNVVKRNLSLVFEFWGWPIRGLDDLKRFPPYLPDDMTTREFAKDRATTILKKYENNYSGACPTQKPAHTDNAYCPGKGGSNKIDQCDVKGNSVKEGDNDNSSSSCYIL
;
A
#
# COMPACT_ATOMS: atom_id res chain seq x y z
N MET A 1 -16.01 13.82 4.00
CA MET A 1 -15.39 13.64 2.68
C MET A 1 -16.27 14.34 1.66
N THR A 2 -15.73 15.03 0.66
CA THR A 2 -16.54 15.54 -0.45
C THR A 2 -16.75 14.43 -1.47
N MET A 3 -17.80 14.51 -2.31
CA MET A 3 -18.04 13.54 -3.38
C MET A 3 -16.82 13.38 -4.29
N LYS A 4 -16.19 14.49 -4.70
CA LYS A 4 -14.96 14.44 -5.53
C LYS A 4 -13.83 13.64 -4.89
N VAL A 5 -13.60 13.79 -3.58
CA VAL A 5 -12.55 13.04 -2.88
C VAL A 5 -12.93 11.55 -2.80
N TRP A 6 -14.21 11.24 -2.57
CA TRP A 6 -14.69 9.86 -2.57
C TRP A 6 -14.53 9.21 -3.95
N ASP A 7 -14.91 9.91 -5.03
CA ASP A 7 -14.74 9.42 -6.40
C ASP A 7 -13.27 9.16 -6.73
N SER A 8 -12.35 10.00 -6.24
CA SER A 8 -10.90 9.76 -6.38
C SER A 8 -10.43 8.50 -5.63
N VAL A 9 -11.01 8.21 -4.46
CA VAL A 9 -10.68 7.01 -3.68
C VAL A 9 -11.20 5.75 -4.38
N VAL A 10 -12.44 5.77 -4.86
CA VAL A 10 -13.02 4.69 -5.66
C VAL A 10 -12.20 4.44 -6.91
N SER A 11 -11.83 5.52 -7.61
CA SER A 11 -10.98 5.44 -8.80
C SER A 11 -9.62 4.83 -8.49
N ALA A 12 -9.00 5.19 -7.36
CA ALA A 12 -7.72 4.61 -6.94
C ALA A 12 -7.80 3.10 -6.67
N HIS A 13 -8.93 2.59 -6.16
CA HIS A 13 -9.11 1.15 -5.93
C HIS A 13 -9.25 0.38 -7.26
N ILE A 14 -10.04 0.91 -8.20
CA ILE A 14 -10.22 0.32 -9.53
C ILE A 14 -8.90 0.36 -10.32
N ASP A 15 -8.21 1.50 -10.29
CA ASP A 15 -6.92 1.70 -10.95
C ASP A 15 -5.85 0.75 -10.41
N LEU A 16 -5.87 0.42 -9.12
CA LEU A 16 -4.92 -0.55 -8.55
C LEU A 16 -5.11 -1.95 -9.15
N LEU A 17 -6.34 -2.36 -9.44
CA LEU A 17 -6.61 -3.61 -10.19
C LEU A 17 -6.08 -3.57 -11.63
N GLY A 18 -5.57 -2.42 -12.08
CA GLY A 18 -5.13 -2.19 -13.46
C GLY A 18 -6.30 -2.07 -14.42
N LYS A 19 -7.48 -1.67 -13.93
CA LYS A 19 -8.72 -1.46 -14.70
C LYS A 19 -8.96 0.04 -14.90
N ASP A 20 -9.73 0.38 -15.93
CA ASP A 20 -10.15 1.76 -16.19
C ASP A 20 -11.22 2.21 -15.18
N PRO A 21 -10.95 3.23 -14.35
CA PRO A 21 -11.92 3.76 -13.38
C PRO A 21 -13.23 4.25 -14.00
N SER A 22 -13.22 4.70 -15.26
CA SER A 22 -14.41 5.22 -15.94
C SER A 22 -15.50 4.17 -16.16
N ASN A 23 -15.13 2.89 -16.18
CA ASN A 23 -16.03 1.75 -16.31
C ASN A 23 -16.44 1.16 -14.94
N GLY A 24 -16.05 1.80 -13.85
CA GLY A 24 -16.35 1.36 -12.50
C GLY A 24 -17.80 1.64 -12.08
N ARG A 25 -18.37 0.73 -11.31
CA ARG A 25 -19.64 0.96 -10.60
C ARG A 25 -19.41 1.95 -9.45
N GLY A 26 -20.24 2.99 -9.36
CA GLY A 26 -20.22 3.95 -8.25
C GLY A 26 -20.40 3.24 -6.91
N GLN A 27 -19.61 3.62 -5.89
CA GLN A 27 -19.61 3.00 -4.57
C GLN A 27 -20.32 3.91 -3.57
N TRP A 28 -21.10 3.32 -2.67
CA TRP A 28 -22.01 4.06 -1.80
C TRP A 28 -21.67 3.79 -0.34
N VAL A 29 -21.78 4.83 0.47
CA VAL A 29 -21.64 4.78 1.92
C VAL A 29 -22.98 5.19 2.52
N VAL A 30 -23.49 4.36 3.42
CA VAL A 30 -24.70 4.64 4.20
C VAL A 30 -24.33 4.66 5.67
N THR A 31 -24.86 5.63 6.40
CA THR A 31 -24.72 5.68 7.86
C THR A 31 -25.95 5.09 8.52
N ASP A 32 -25.76 4.22 9.50
CA ASP A 32 -26.80 3.52 10.24
C ASP A 32 -26.60 3.71 11.75
N GLU A 33 -27.69 3.68 12.51
CA GLU A 33 -27.67 3.71 13.97
C GLU A 33 -27.22 2.35 14.54
N GLN A 34 -27.59 1.25 13.88
CA GLN A 34 -27.36 -0.11 14.29
C GLN A 34 -26.64 -0.89 13.17
N PRO A 35 -25.37 -0.57 12.85
CA PRO A 35 -24.62 -1.36 11.90
C PRO A 35 -24.55 -2.81 12.36
N SER A 36 -24.75 -3.73 11.42
CA SER A 36 -24.94 -5.14 11.71
C SER A 36 -23.71 -5.81 12.34
N ILE A 37 -22.51 -5.33 12.02
CA ILE A 37 -21.23 -5.88 12.47
C ILE A 37 -20.20 -4.75 12.58
N GLY A 38 -19.52 -4.65 13.73
CA GLY A 38 -18.39 -3.73 13.94
C GLY A 38 -18.75 -2.25 13.87
N TYR A 39 -17.73 -1.40 13.83
CA TYR A 39 -17.89 0.06 13.71
C TYR A 39 -18.23 0.49 12.25
N MET A 40 -17.72 -0.27 11.27
CA MET A 40 -18.04 -0.16 9.85
C MET A 40 -18.03 -1.57 9.25
N HIS A 41 -18.76 -1.78 8.16
CA HIS A 41 -18.63 -3.00 7.37
C HIS A 41 -18.74 -2.74 5.86
N SER A 42 -17.94 -3.49 5.11
CA SER A 42 -17.94 -3.54 3.66
C SER A 42 -19.22 -4.15 3.07
N GLY A 43 -19.38 -3.99 1.75
CA GLY A 43 -20.57 -4.37 1.02
C GLY A 43 -20.99 -3.30 0.00
N TYR A 44 -22.15 -3.51 -0.61
CA TYR A 44 -22.79 -2.52 -1.47
C TYR A 44 -24.20 -2.23 -0.95
N PRO A 45 -24.38 -1.21 -0.08
CA PRO A 45 -23.41 -0.17 0.29
C PRO A 45 -22.41 -0.58 1.39
N ILE A 46 -21.35 0.22 1.56
CA ILE A 46 -20.55 0.25 2.80
C ILE A 46 -21.42 0.88 3.88
N VAL A 47 -21.48 0.27 5.06
CA VAL A 47 -22.28 0.76 6.20
C VAL A 47 -21.37 1.23 7.32
N THR A 48 -21.72 2.37 7.93
CA THR A 48 -20.93 3.00 9.00
C THR A 48 -21.84 3.53 10.10
N HIS A 49 -21.30 3.86 11.27
CA HIS A 49 -22.09 4.60 12.28
C HIS A 49 -22.44 6.04 11.84
N LEU A 50 -23.45 6.62 12.50
CA LEU A 50 -23.98 7.96 12.26
C LEU A 50 -22.97 9.10 12.48
N ASP A 51 -21.94 8.90 13.30
CA ASP A 51 -20.89 9.90 13.53
C ASP A 51 -20.05 10.20 12.29
N MET A 52 -19.99 9.28 11.32
CA MET A 52 -19.39 9.53 10.01
C MET A 52 -20.19 10.54 9.17
N ALA A 53 -21.49 10.69 9.44
CA ALA A 53 -22.32 11.72 8.83
C ALA A 53 -22.18 13.08 9.54
N ASP A 54 -21.71 13.13 10.79
CA ASP A 54 -21.59 14.37 11.56
C ASP A 54 -20.46 15.27 11.01
N PRO A 55 -20.77 16.44 10.43
CA PRO A 55 -19.77 17.32 9.83
C PRO A 55 -18.70 17.83 10.81
N ASN A 56 -18.96 17.80 12.12
CA ASN A 56 -18.04 18.22 13.17
C ASN A 56 -17.12 17.09 13.65
N LYS A 57 -17.54 15.83 13.49
CA LYS A 57 -16.74 14.63 13.79
C LYS A 57 -16.06 14.05 12.56
N ARG A 58 -16.50 14.44 11.37
CA ARG A 58 -15.84 14.09 10.11
C ARG A 58 -14.37 14.50 10.21
N PRO A 59 -13.42 13.58 9.95
CA PRO A 59 -12.00 13.95 9.81
C PRO A 59 -11.73 14.86 8.59
N HIS A 60 -12.77 15.43 7.98
CA HIS A 60 -12.83 15.82 6.58
C HIS A 60 -13.51 17.16 6.25
N SER A 61 -13.38 18.17 7.12
CA SER A 61 -13.81 19.54 6.82
C SER A 61 -12.75 20.31 6.01
N LYS A 62 -13.22 21.28 5.20
CA LYS A 62 -12.60 21.91 4.01
C LYS A 62 -11.16 22.46 4.13
N ARG A 63 -10.53 22.45 5.31
CA ARG A 63 -9.17 22.99 5.52
C ARG A 63 -8.18 22.04 6.21
N LYS A 64 -8.60 20.86 6.72
CA LYS A 64 -7.75 19.99 7.55
C LYS A 64 -7.42 18.63 6.92
N ASN A 65 -7.61 18.47 5.61
CA ASN A 65 -7.96 17.17 5.08
C ASN A 65 -7.03 16.52 4.04
N ARG A 66 -5.74 16.43 4.36
CA ARG A 66 -4.76 15.63 3.61
C ARG A 66 -4.52 14.23 4.20
N LYS A 67 -5.22 13.85 5.29
CA LYS A 67 -4.90 12.61 6.04
C LYS A 67 -5.69 11.36 5.61
N GLY A 68 -6.77 11.49 4.83
CA GLY A 68 -7.61 10.36 4.42
C GLY A 68 -8.38 9.69 5.58
N SER A 69 -9.31 8.78 5.29
CA SER A 69 -9.96 7.95 6.31
C SER A 69 -9.55 6.51 6.10
N TRP A 70 -8.67 6.01 6.97
CA TRP A 70 -8.17 4.64 6.90
C TRP A 70 -9.32 3.64 6.96
N GLY A 71 -10.25 3.80 7.91
CA GLY A 71 -11.42 2.92 8.05
C GLY A 71 -12.29 2.89 6.80
N MET A 72 -12.60 4.04 6.20
CA MET A 72 -13.41 4.07 4.99
C MET A 72 -12.72 3.42 3.80
N PHE A 73 -11.41 3.65 3.64
CA PHE A 73 -10.64 3.08 2.54
C PHE A 73 -10.46 1.56 2.76
N HIS A 74 -10.36 1.13 4.02
CA HIS A 74 -10.30 -0.28 4.42
C HIS A 74 -11.58 -1.03 4.04
N GLU A 75 -12.76 -0.50 4.39
CA GLU A 75 -14.02 -1.14 4.01
C GLU A 75 -14.20 -1.19 2.49
N LEU A 76 -13.76 -0.14 1.78
CA LEU A 76 -13.77 -0.17 0.33
C LEU A 76 -12.78 -1.21 -0.21
N GLY A 77 -11.61 -1.34 0.39
CA GLY A 77 -10.62 -2.37 0.05
C GLY A 77 -11.18 -3.78 0.10
N HIS A 78 -12.06 -4.09 1.06
CA HIS A 78 -12.76 -5.38 1.12
C HIS A 78 -13.64 -5.63 -0.12
N ASN A 79 -14.26 -4.60 -0.72
CA ASN A 79 -15.04 -4.75 -1.96
C ASN A 79 -14.18 -5.08 -3.20
N PHE A 80 -12.88 -4.79 -3.16
CA PHE A 80 -11.94 -5.03 -4.27
C PHE A 80 -10.97 -6.19 -4.00
N GLN A 81 -11.07 -6.81 -2.83
CA GLN A 81 -10.29 -7.98 -2.46
C GLN A 81 -10.73 -9.21 -3.28
N ASP A 82 -9.77 -10.06 -3.67
CA ASP A 82 -10.05 -11.30 -4.38
C ASP A 82 -9.53 -12.51 -3.59
N SER A 83 -10.29 -13.59 -3.66
CA SER A 83 -9.98 -14.88 -3.04
C SER A 83 -8.70 -15.55 -3.57
N MET A 84 -8.25 -15.23 -4.78
CA MET A 84 -7.05 -15.84 -5.39
C MET A 84 -5.74 -15.42 -4.68
N TRP A 85 -5.72 -14.26 -4.04
CA TRP A 85 -4.57 -13.76 -3.26
C TRP A 85 -4.93 -13.48 -1.80
N THR A 86 -6.08 -14.00 -1.32
CA THR A 86 -6.52 -13.86 0.06
C THR A 86 -6.81 -15.23 0.65
N TRP A 87 -6.10 -15.58 1.72
CA TRP A 87 -6.22 -16.84 2.47
C TRP A 87 -6.45 -16.59 3.97
N GLY A 88 -6.55 -17.67 4.75
CA GLY A 88 -6.82 -17.61 6.18
C GLY A 88 -5.86 -16.67 6.90
N GLY A 89 -6.40 -15.79 7.74
CA GLY A 89 -5.62 -14.76 8.47
C GLY A 89 -5.31 -13.48 7.67
N THR A 90 -5.55 -13.44 6.36
CA THR A 90 -5.16 -12.29 5.52
C THR A 90 -6.31 -11.41 5.03
N LYS A 91 -7.56 -11.72 5.42
CA LYS A 91 -8.74 -10.93 5.02
C LYS A 91 -8.61 -9.46 5.44
N GLU A 92 -8.16 -9.19 6.67
CA GLU A 92 -7.93 -7.82 7.16
C GLU A 92 -6.59 -7.23 6.72
N VAL A 93 -5.85 -7.94 5.87
CA VAL A 93 -4.51 -7.54 5.38
C VAL A 93 -4.57 -7.14 3.93
N THR A 94 -5.09 -8.01 3.05
CA THR A 94 -5.02 -7.76 1.60
C THR A 94 -6.00 -6.68 1.15
N CYS A 95 -7.08 -6.41 1.91
CA CYS A 95 -7.92 -5.22 1.70
C CYS A 95 -7.11 -3.93 1.90
N ASN A 96 -6.18 -3.93 2.86
CA ASN A 96 -5.35 -2.78 3.18
C ASN A 96 -4.25 -2.49 2.14
N ILE A 97 -4.01 -3.38 1.17
CA ILE A 97 -3.19 -3.05 0.00
C ILE A 97 -3.84 -1.90 -0.77
N PHE A 98 -5.16 -1.95 -0.94
CA PHE A 98 -5.93 -0.89 -1.58
C PHE A 98 -5.99 0.38 -0.73
N THR A 99 -6.15 0.22 0.60
CA THR A 99 -6.08 1.34 1.56
C THR A 99 -4.77 2.10 1.44
N LEU A 100 -3.64 1.39 1.43
CA LEU A 100 -2.31 1.99 1.29
C LEU A 100 -2.16 2.72 -0.06
N HIS A 101 -2.66 2.14 -1.15
CA HIS A 101 -2.62 2.79 -2.46
C HIS A 101 -3.44 4.07 -2.47
N ALA A 102 -4.68 4.04 -1.98
CA ALA A 102 -5.53 5.23 -1.92
C ALA A 102 -4.94 6.32 -1.00
N MET A 103 -4.35 5.94 0.13
CA MET A 103 -3.62 6.88 0.99
C MET A 103 -2.44 7.55 0.26
N ASP A 104 -1.71 6.80 -0.57
CA ASP A 104 -0.62 7.36 -1.35
C ASP A 104 -1.14 8.31 -2.44
N VAL A 105 -2.00 7.83 -3.34
CA VAL A 105 -2.34 8.60 -4.55
C VAL A 105 -3.38 9.69 -4.33
N VAL A 106 -4.24 9.57 -3.31
CA VAL A 106 -5.27 10.59 -2.99
C VAL A 106 -4.82 11.51 -1.87
N CYS A 107 -4.15 10.96 -0.85
CA CYS A 107 -3.79 11.71 0.35
C CYS A 107 -2.31 12.14 0.37
N ASN A 108 -1.50 11.66 -0.59
CA ASN A 108 -0.06 11.91 -0.69
C ASN A 108 0.68 11.46 0.58
N VAL A 109 0.28 10.30 1.13
CA VAL A 109 0.92 9.64 2.27
C VAL A 109 1.52 8.32 1.81
N LYS A 110 2.85 8.26 1.74
CA LYS A 110 3.55 7.07 1.24
C LYS A 110 3.27 5.85 2.12
N PRO A 111 3.19 4.63 1.56
CA PRO A 111 2.76 3.45 2.30
C PRO A 111 3.62 3.15 3.53
N TRP A 112 4.94 3.29 3.39
CA TRP A 112 5.91 3.05 4.47
C TRP A 112 5.94 4.18 5.52
N ASP A 113 5.46 5.37 5.17
CA ASP A 113 5.45 6.55 6.02
C ASP A 113 4.11 6.76 6.72
N HIS A 114 3.09 6.00 6.33
CA HIS A 114 1.77 6.08 6.95
C HIS A 114 1.86 5.76 8.45
N LEU A 115 1.25 6.59 9.30
CA LEU A 115 1.33 6.48 10.75
C LEU A 115 0.92 5.08 11.25
N TRP A 116 -0.17 4.54 10.72
CA TRP A 116 -0.65 3.19 11.08
C TRP A 116 0.39 2.09 10.80
N VAL A 117 1.22 2.24 9.75
CA VAL A 117 2.32 1.31 9.42
C VAL A 117 3.50 1.53 10.36
N ARG A 118 3.89 2.80 10.56
CA ARG A 118 4.99 3.20 11.47
C ARG A 118 4.77 2.72 12.90
N GLU A 119 3.53 2.80 13.40
CA GLU A 119 3.14 2.31 14.73
C GLU A 119 3.31 0.80 14.91
N LYS A 120 3.47 0.02 13.83
CA LYS A 120 3.71 -1.44 13.93
C LYS A 120 5.18 -1.81 13.87
N PHE A 121 6.10 -0.85 13.74
CA PHE A 121 7.51 -1.13 13.58
C PHE A 121 8.12 -1.84 14.79
N GLU A 122 7.78 -1.40 16.01
CA GLU A 122 8.24 -2.06 17.23
C GLU A 122 7.69 -3.50 17.33
N ASN A 123 6.40 -3.68 17.03
CA ASN A 123 5.77 -5.01 17.02
C ASN A 123 6.39 -5.93 15.96
N ALA A 124 6.66 -5.41 14.76
CA ALA A 124 7.32 -6.14 13.69
C ALA A 124 8.76 -6.51 14.07
N SER A 125 9.46 -5.58 14.71
CA SER A 125 10.82 -5.80 15.21
C SER A 125 10.87 -6.94 16.23
N ASN A 126 9.97 -6.92 17.21
CA ASN A 126 9.86 -7.99 18.21
C ASN A 126 9.44 -9.32 17.58
N TYR A 127 8.46 -9.30 16.67
CA TYR A 127 8.05 -10.47 15.90
C TYR A 127 9.19 -11.13 15.12
N LEU A 128 10.01 -10.34 14.42
CA LEU A 128 11.13 -10.85 13.63
C LEU A 128 12.22 -11.45 14.53
N ARG A 129 12.51 -10.82 15.68
CA ARG A 129 13.49 -11.31 16.68
C ARG A 129 13.03 -12.58 17.39
N GLU A 130 11.72 -12.75 17.60
CA GLU A 130 11.11 -13.96 18.17
C GLU A 130 10.98 -15.14 17.19
N GLY A 131 11.64 -15.04 16.02
CA GLY A 131 11.74 -16.13 15.05
C GLY A 131 10.75 -16.07 13.89
N ALA A 132 9.93 -15.00 13.80
CA ALA A 132 8.98 -14.75 12.72
C ALA A 132 8.06 -15.96 12.45
N LYS A 133 7.30 -16.41 13.46
CA LYS A 133 6.38 -17.55 13.31
C LYS A 133 5.21 -17.19 12.38
N TYR A 134 4.91 -18.03 11.40
CA TYR A 134 3.88 -17.74 10.40
C TYR A 134 2.48 -17.54 11.00
N ASP A 135 2.09 -18.34 12.00
CA ASP A 135 0.78 -18.20 12.63
C ASP A 135 0.62 -16.85 13.36
N LYS A 136 1.71 -16.34 13.96
CA LYS A 136 1.75 -14.99 14.57
C LYS A 136 1.61 -13.90 13.51
N TRP A 137 2.18 -14.11 12.31
CA TRP A 137 1.99 -13.20 11.18
C TRP A 137 0.54 -13.18 10.71
N CYS A 138 -0.06 -14.36 10.51
CA CYS A 138 -1.46 -14.50 10.07
C CYS A 138 -2.48 -13.96 11.06
N SER A 139 -2.15 -13.90 12.35
CA SER A 139 -3.04 -13.38 13.41
C SER A 139 -2.86 -11.88 13.69
N ASN A 140 -1.88 -11.23 13.06
CA ASN A 140 -1.60 -9.81 13.29
C ASN A 140 -1.58 -9.03 11.97
N ALA A 141 -2.73 -8.45 11.63
CA ALA A 141 -2.89 -7.72 10.38
C ALA A 141 -1.93 -6.53 10.23
N GLY A 142 -1.54 -5.91 11.35
CA GLY A 142 -0.58 -4.82 11.37
C GLY A 142 0.81 -5.26 10.90
N ILE A 143 1.35 -6.32 11.50
CA ILE A 143 2.64 -6.91 11.10
C ILE A 143 2.53 -7.45 9.67
N ALA A 144 1.44 -8.14 9.36
CA ALA A 144 1.25 -8.75 8.06
C ALA A 144 1.23 -7.72 6.92
N LEU A 145 0.65 -6.54 7.15
CA LEU A 145 0.60 -5.48 6.14
C LEU A 145 1.98 -4.94 5.75
N LEU A 146 2.98 -5.02 6.65
CA LEU A 146 4.30 -4.45 6.39
C LEU A 146 4.98 -5.06 5.16
N VAL A 147 4.87 -6.38 4.92
CA VAL A 147 5.49 -6.97 3.73
C VAL A 147 4.90 -6.39 2.44
N TYR A 148 3.60 -6.10 2.42
CA TYR A 148 2.94 -5.50 1.26
C TYR A 148 3.34 -4.02 1.09
N ALA A 149 3.41 -3.26 2.19
CA ALA A 149 3.90 -1.88 2.17
C ALA A 149 5.37 -1.80 1.70
N GLN A 150 6.20 -2.76 2.10
CA GLN A 150 7.60 -2.88 1.69
C GLN A 150 7.70 -3.12 0.19
N LEU A 151 6.94 -4.08 -0.35
CA LEU A 151 6.89 -4.33 -1.79
C LEU A 151 6.40 -3.11 -2.58
N ALA A 152 5.44 -2.34 -2.05
CA ALA A 152 4.95 -1.13 -2.71
C ALA A 152 6.01 -0.02 -2.72
N ARG A 153 6.77 0.12 -1.63
CA ARG A 153 7.90 1.05 -1.55
C ARG A 153 9.02 0.67 -2.51
N ASP A 154 9.34 -0.62 -2.61
CA ASP A 154 10.52 -1.10 -3.34
C ASP A 154 10.28 -1.29 -4.85
N PHE A 155 9.06 -1.65 -5.24
CA PHE A 155 8.71 -1.96 -6.63
C PHE A 155 7.60 -1.08 -7.23
N GLY A 156 6.98 -0.22 -6.43
CA GLY A 156 5.95 0.72 -6.87
C GLY A 156 4.59 0.09 -7.21
N TRP A 157 3.56 0.95 -7.30
CA TRP A 157 2.19 0.51 -7.57
C TRP A 157 1.97 -0.02 -8.99
N GLY A 158 2.79 0.37 -9.96
CA GLY A 158 2.74 -0.20 -11.31
C GLY A 158 3.00 -1.72 -11.34
N THR A 159 3.82 -2.19 -10.41
CA THR A 159 4.07 -3.63 -10.21
C THR A 159 2.83 -4.33 -9.67
N TYR A 160 2.19 -3.78 -8.63
CA TYR A 160 0.92 -4.30 -8.10
C TYR A 160 -0.17 -4.38 -9.16
N LYS A 161 -0.34 -3.33 -9.98
CA LYS A 161 -1.27 -3.34 -11.12
C LYS A 161 -0.97 -4.48 -12.09
N SER A 162 0.31 -4.75 -12.36
CA SER A 162 0.72 -5.84 -13.25
C SER A 162 0.48 -7.22 -12.63
N VAL A 163 0.68 -7.36 -11.32
CA VAL A 163 0.35 -8.57 -10.56
C VAL A 163 -1.16 -8.83 -10.62
N PHE A 164 -2.00 -7.86 -10.26
CA PHE A 164 -3.45 -8.03 -10.28
C PHE A 164 -4.01 -8.30 -11.68
N ARG A 165 -3.48 -7.66 -12.74
CA ARG A 165 -3.83 -8.02 -14.13
C ARG A 165 -3.42 -9.45 -14.51
N THR A 166 -2.38 -10.00 -13.90
CA THR A 166 -1.98 -11.39 -14.13
C THR A 166 -3.03 -12.34 -13.54
N TYR A 167 -3.53 -12.05 -12.34
CA TYR A 167 -4.64 -12.79 -11.73
C TYR A 167 -5.95 -12.65 -12.51
N ASP A 168 -6.30 -11.45 -12.98
CA ASP A 168 -7.52 -11.19 -13.75
C ASP A 168 -7.57 -12.04 -15.04
N LYS A 169 -6.41 -12.29 -15.66
CA LYS A 169 -6.26 -13.12 -16.86
C LYS A 169 -6.15 -14.63 -16.59
N LEU A 170 -6.13 -15.05 -15.32
CA LEU A 170 -5.87 -16.42 -14.96
C LEU A 170 -7.06 -17.33 -15.28
N PRO A 171 -6.89 -18.37 -16.13
CA PRO A 171 -7.93 -19.34 -16.43
C PRO A 171 -8.44 -20.03 -15.17
N LYS A 172 -9.73 -20.39 -15.14
CA LYS A 172 -10.38 -20.95 -13.94
C LYS A 172 -9.68 -22.22 -13.41
N ASP A 173 -9.21 -23.08 -14.30
CA ASP A 173 -8.49 -24.33 -13.99
C ASP A 173 -7.06 -24.11 -13.47
N LYS A 174 -6.54 -22.88 -13.59
CA LYS A 174 -5.22 -22.48 -13.07
C LYS A 174 -5.29 -21.67 -11.79
N ARG A 175 -6.49 -21.41 -11.26
CA ARG A 175 -6.67 -20.63 -10.04
C ARG A 175 -6.27 -21.44 -8.80
N PRO A 176 -5.68 -20.81 -7.78
CA PRO A 176 -5.23 -21.50 -6.60
C PRO A 176 -6.43 -21.93 -5.75
N SER A 177 -6.45 -23.20 -5.37
CA SER A 177 -7.56 -23.86 -4.68
C SER A 177 -7.39 -23.93 -3.16
N ASN A 178 -6.16 -23.91 -2.69
CA ASN A 178 -5.80 -23.98 -1.26
C ASN A 178 -4.82 -22.87 -0.86
N GLN A 179 -4.59 -22.74 0.45
CA GLN A 179 -3.75 -21.68 1.00
C GLN A 179 -2.30 -21.73 0.48
N GLN A 180 -1.67 -22.91 0.44
CA GLN A 180 -0.29 -23.03 -0.03
C GLN A 180 -0.17 -22.61 -1.51
N GLU A 181 -1.14 -22.96 -2.35
CA GLU A 181 -1.18 -22.53 -3.75
C GLU A 181 -1.34 -21.01 -3.88
N LYS A 182 -2.16 -20.38 -3.04
CA LYS A 182 -2.34 -18.92 -3.03
C LYS A 182 -1.04 -18.19 -2.62
N GLU A 183 -0.40 -18.67 -1.55
CA GLU A 183 0.88 -18.15 -1.08
C GLU A 183 1.95 -18.29 -2.16
N ASN A 184 2.11 -19.48 -2.75
CA ASN A 184 3.07 -19.72 -3.81
C ASN A 184 2.79 -18.87 -5.04
N MET A 185 1.53 -18.78 -5.47
CA MET A 185 1.14 -17.99 -6.63
C MET A 185 1.42 -16.50 -6.41
N TRP A 186 1.21 -15.98 -5.21
CA TRP A 186 1.54 -14.59 -4.88
C TRP A 186 3.04 -14.34 -5.10
N ILE A 187 3.89 -15.16 -4.48
CA ILE A 187 5.35 -15.03 -4.56
C ILE A 187 5.82 -15.19 -6.01
N GLN A 188 5.32 -16.20 -6.72
CA GLN A 188 5.69 -16.49 -8.11
C GLN A 188 5.25 -15.37 -9.06
N THR A 189 4.00 -14.92 -8.95
CA THR A 189 3.46 -13.86 -9.83
C THR A 189 4.24 -12.58 -9.62
N PHE A 190 4.44 -12.16 -8.38
CA PHE A 190 5.18 -10.94 -8.08
C PHE A 190 6.64 -11.05 -8.54
N SER A 191 7.33 -12.15 -8.22
CA SER A 191 8.71 -12.42 -8.67
C SER A 191 8.85 -12.39 -10.20
N ASN A 192 7.87 -12.94 -10.92
CA ASN A 192 7.84 -12.92 -12.38
C ASN A 192 7.67 -11.51 -12.96
N VAL A 193 6.90 -10.65 -12.30
CA VAL A 193 6.72 -9.25 -12.73
C VAL A 193 8.01 -8.46 -12.49
N VAL A 194 8.64 -8.60 -11.33
CA VAL A 194 9.84 -7.81 -10.98
C VAL A 194 11.16 -8.41 -11.46
N LYS A 195 11.14 -9.64 -12.00
CA LYS A 195 12.33 -10.40 -12.42
C LYS A 195 13.37 -10.51 -11.30
N ARG A 196 12.89 -10.81 -10.10
CA ARG A 196 13.67 -11.06 -8.88
C ARG A 196 13.05 -12.22 -8.12
N ASN A 197 13.87 -13.02 -7.47
CA ASN A 197 13.38 -14.06 -6.59
C ASN A 197 13.01 -13.44 -5.23
N LEU A 198 11.70 -13.27 -5.00
CA LEU A 198 11.19 -12.70 -3.75
C LEU A 198 11.01 -13.72 -2.64
N SER A 199 11.33 -15.00 -2.85
CA SER A 199 11.21 -16.03 -1.80
C SER A 199 11.96 -15.64 -0.52
N LEU A 200 13.11 -14.95 -0.64
CA LEU A 200 13.89 -14.47 0.51
C LEU A 200 13.13 -13.43 1.34
N VAL A 201 12.36 -12.54 0.71
CA VAL A 201 11.54 -11.55 1.42
C VAL A 201 10.49 -12.26 2.26
N PHE A 202 9.76 -13.19 1.66
CA PHE A 202 8.69 -13.90 2.37
C PHE A 202 9.25 -14.87 3.41
N GLU A 203 10.39 -15.52 3.16
CA GLU A 203 11.12 -16.31 4.16
C GLU A 203 11.55 -15.45 5.36
N PHE A 204 12.04 -14.23 5.08
CA PHE A 204 12.40 -13.27 6.11
C PHE A 204 11.20 -12.89 6.98
N TRP A 205 10.03 -12.70 6.38
CA TRP A 205 8.76 -12.48 7.07
C TRP A 205 8.08 -13.76 7.60
N GLY A 206 8.77 -14.91 7.58
CA GLY A 206 8.32 -16.12 8.25
C GLY A 206 7.39 -17.04 7.44
N TRP A 207 7.20 -16.77 6.14
CA TRP A 207 6.34 -17.60 5.30
C TRP A 207 6.95 -18.97 5.01
N PRO A 208 6.12 -20.02 4.85
CA PRO A 208 6.58 -21.33 4.45
C PRO A 208 6.98 -21.35 2.96
N ILE A 209 8.29 -21.40 2.69
CA ILE A 209 8.80 -21.49 1.31
C ILE A 209 8.82 -22.95 0.85
N ARG A 210 7.90 -23.33 -0.05
CA ARG A 210 7.78 -24.69 -0.59
C ARG A 210 7.38 -24.66 -2.06
N GLY A 211 8.04 -25.45 -2.92
CA GLY A 211 7.68 -25.57 -4.33
C GLY A 211 7.97 -24.31 -5.16
N LEU A 212 9.00 -23.54 -4.78
CA LEU A 212 9.41 -22.29 -5.45
C LEU A 212 10.78 -22.40 -6.14
N ASP A 213 11.26 -23.62 -6.42
CA ASP A 213 12.56 -23.87 -7.05
C ASP A 213 12.70 -23.29 -8.46
N ASP A 214 11.59 -23.01 -9.14
CA ASP A 214 11.63 -22.33 -10.44
C ASP A 214 12.15 -20.88 -10.30
N LEU A 215 11.91 -20.22 -9.16
CA LEU A 215 12.32 -18.83 -8.93
C LEU A 215 13.85 -18.66 -8.84
N LYS A 216 14.60 -19.76 -8.70
CA LYS A 216 16.07 -19.75 -8.68
C LYS A 216 16.70 -19.17 -9.95
N ARG A 217 15.95 -19.11 -11.06
CA ARG A 217 16.38 -18.46 -12.31
C ARG A 217 16.51 -16.93 -12.19
N PHE A 218 15.86 -16.32 -11.20
CA PHE A 218 15.91 -14.88 -10.99
C PHE A 218 16.96 -14.53 -9.92
N PRO A 219 17.61 -13.35 -10.02
CA PRO A 219 18.49 -12.87 -8.97
C PRO A 219 17.73 -12.77 -7.63
N PRO A 220 18.31 -13.24 -6.52
CA PRO A 220 17.69 -13.15 -5.20
C PRO A 220 17.52 -11.69 -4.78
N TYR A 221 16.41 -11.40 -4.11
CA TYR A 221 16.14 -10.08 -3.56
C TYR A 221 15.72 -10.17 -2.10
N LEU A 222 16.46 -9.47 -1.26
CA LEU A 222 16.11 -9.17 0.12
C LEU A 222 16.37 -7.67 0.31
N PRO A 223 15.42 -6.89 0.85
CA PRO A 223 15.59 -5.45 0.97
C PRO A 223 16.75 -5.11 1.90
N ASP A 224 17.53 -4.08 1.56
CA ASP A 224 18.51 -3.47 2.45
C ASP A 224 17.90 -2.24 3.13
N ASP A 225 17.12 -2.48 4.19
CA ASP A 225 16.37 -1.47 4.90
C ASP A 225 16.40 -1.69 6.42
N MET A 226 15.64 -0.91 7.18
CA MET A 226 15.61 -1.05 8.64
C MET A 226 15.15 -2.43 9.12
N THR A 227 14.32 -3.14 8.35
CA THR A 227 13.85 -4.47 8.75
C THR A 227 15.00 -5.48 8.76
N THR A 228 15.87 -5.42 7.76
CA THR A 228 17.01 -6.33 7.63
C THR A 228 18.27 -5.82 8.30
N ARG A 229 18.46 -4.50 8.46
CA ARG A 229 19.64 -3.93 9.13
C ARG A 229 19.49 -3.78 10.64
N GLU A 230 18.29 -3.50 11.13
CA GLU A 230 18.06 -3.09 12.52
C GLU A 230 17.09 -4.02 13.27
N PHE A 231 15.97 -4.39 12.65
CA PHE A 231 14.97 -5.23 13.32
C PHE A 231 15.51 -6.64 13.54
N ALA A 232 16.01 -7.29 12.48
CA ALA A 232 16.51 -8.67 12.57
C ALA A 232 17.71 -8.94 11.65
N LYS A 233 18.83 -8.28 11.92
CA LYS A 233 20.09 -8.44 11.17
C LYS A 233 20.61 -9.87 11.10
N ASP A 234 20.57 -10.60 12.22
CA ASP A 234 21.06 -11.98 12.26
C ASP A 234 20.20 -12.91 11.42
N ARG A 235 18.88 -12.66 11.38
CA ARG A 235 17.94 -13.39 10.52
C ARG A 235 18.22 -13.11 9.04
N ALA A 236 18.37 -11.84 8.65
CA ALA A 236 18.71 -11.47 7.29
C ALA A 236 20.03 -12.13 6.84
N THR A 237 21.06 -12.08 7.70
CA THR A 237 22.37 -12.71 7.45
C THR A 237 22.25 -14.22 7.29
N THR A 238 21.44 -14.88 8.12
CA THR A 238 21.21 -16.34 8.06
C THR A 238 20.54 -16.74 6.74
N ILE A 239 19.52 -15.99 6.32
CA ILE A 239 18.82 -16.24 5.05
C ILE A 239 19.78 -16.02 3.87
N LEU A 240 20.53 -14.93 3.84
CA LEU A 240 21.49 -14.66 2.76
C LEU A 240 22.53 -15.78 2.64
N LYS A 241 23.14 -16.22 3.75
CA LYS A 241 24.08 -17.35 3.75
C LYS A 241 23.47 -18.65 3.24
N LYS A 242 22.22 -18.95 3.63
CA LYS A 242 21.49 -20.12 3.13
C LYS A 242 21.33 -20.05 1.60
N TYR A 243 21.11 -18.88 1.02
CA TYR A 243 21.00 -18.74 -0.42
C TYR A 243 22.38 -18.74 -1.10
N GLU A 244 23.41 -18.12 -0.54
CA GLU A 244 24.78 -18.20 -1.09
C GLU A 244 25.27 -19.65 -1.20
N ASN A 245 25.05 -20.46 -0.17
CA ASN A 245 25.49 -21.86 -0.14
C ASN A 245 24.70 -22.78 -1.09
N ASN A 246 23.44 -22.45 -1.38
CA ASN A 246 22.57 -23.29 -2.21
C ASN A 246 22.50 -22.81 -3.68
N TYR A 247 23.14 -21.69 -4.01
CA TYR A 247 23.02 -21.02 -5.31
C TYR A 247 24.36 -20.45 -5.75
N SER A 248 25.21 -21.31 -6.31
CA SER A 248 26.48 -20.91 -6.91
C SER A 248 26.24 -20.12 -8.20
N GLY A 249 26.16 -18.78 -8.13
CA GLY A 249 26.32 -17.94 -9.33
C GLY A 249 25.71 -16.53 -9.38
N ALA A 250 24.95 -16.05 -8.39
CA ALA A 250 24.39 -14.69 -8.45
C ALA A 250 24.49 -13.96 -7.11
N CYS A 251 25.28 -12.88 -7.07
CA CYS A 251 25.35 -11.97 -5.94
C CYS A 251 23.99 -11.26 -5.75
N PRO A 252 23.40 -11.22 -4.55
CA PRO A 252 22.12 -10.54 -4.31
C PRO A 252 22.26 -9.04 -4.63
N THR A 253 21.67 -8.57 -5.72
CA THR A 253 21.64 -7.13 -6.02
C THR A 253 20.60 -6.46 -5.14
N GLN A 254 21.04 -5.56 -4.26
CA GLN A 254 20.23 -4.94 -3.20
C GLN A 254 19.28 -3.83 -3.68
N LYS A 255 19.35 -3.41 -4.96
CA LYS A 255 18.46 -2.40 -5.53
C LYS A 255 18.05 -2.75 -6.96
N PRO A 256 16.77 -2.59 -7.35
CA PRO A 256 16.39 -2.62 -8.75
C PRO A 256 16.96 -1.39 -9.47
N ALA A 257 17.36 -1.57 -10.74
CA ALA A 257 17.56 -0.43 -11.63
C ALA A 257 16.20 0.26 -11.80
N HIS A 258 16.14 1.56 -11.54
CA HIS A 258 14.96 2.36 -11.85
C HIS A 258 14.69 2.23 -13.36
N THR A 259 13.63 1.53 -13.75
CA THR A 259 13.07 1.69 -15.09
C THR A 259 12.24 2.97 -15.04
N ASP A 260 12.87 4.08 -15.36
CA ASP A 260 12.23 5.38 -15.55
C ASP A 260 11.27 5.28 -16.74
N ASN A 261 10.02 4.88 -16.48
CA ASN A 261 8.89 5.35 -17.26
C ASN A 261 8.17 6.41 -16.42
N ALA A 262 8.88 7.51 -16.20
CA ALA A 262 8.28 8.75 -15.76
C ALA A 262 7.45 9.30 -16.92
N TYR A 263 6.14 9.30 -16.73
CA TYR A 263 5.19 10.09 -17.49
C TYR A 263 5.64 11.57 -17.50
N CYS A 264 6.06 12.08 -18.66
CA CYS A 264 6.31 13.50 -18.88
C CYS A 264 4.99 14.23 -19.18
N PRO A 265 4.57 15.24 -18.39
CA PRO A 265 3.59 16.21 -18.86
C PRO A 265 4.28 17.21 -19.82
N GLY A 266 3.52 17.60 -20.84
CA GLY A 266 4.01 18.26 -22.05
C GLY A 266 4.76 19.58 -21.87
N LYS A 267 5.61 19.85 -22.86
CA LYS A 267 6.31 21.12 -23.09
C LYS A 267 5.29 22.23 -23.37
N GLY A 268 5.21 23.20 -22.46
CA GLY A 268 4.70 24.55 -22.72
C GLY A 268 5.88 25.52 -22.77
N GLY A 269 5.95 26.32 -23.83
CA GLY A 269 7.13 27.08 -24.23
C GLY A 269 7.47 28.31 -23.39
N SER A 270 8.75 28.68 -23.51
CA SER A 270 9.34 30.03 -23.54
C SER A 270 8.89 31.06 -22.49
N ASN A 271 9.80 31.44 -21.60
CA ASN A 271 10.56 32.70 -21.79
C ASN A 271 11.68 32.91 -20.76
N LYS A 272 12.86 33.24 -21.32
CA LYS A 272 13.93 34.15 -20.88
C LYS A 272 14.31 34.23 -19.39
N ILE A 273 15.49 33.65 -19.12
CA ILE A 273 16.71 34.27 -18.54
C ILE A 273 16.53 35.70 -18.04
N ASP A 274 16.79 35.91 -16.74
CA ASP A 274 17.64 36.99 -16.22
C ASP A 274 18.25 36.54 -14.87
N GLN A 275 19.58 36.47 -14.84
CA GLN A 275 20.39 36.43 -13.63
C GLN A 275 20.62 37.87 -13.17
N CYS A 276 20.43 38.18 -11.88
CA CYS A 276 21.18 39.21 -11.17
C CYS A 276 21.06 39.05 -9.64
N ASP A 277 22.22 38.78 -9.04
CA ASP A 277 22.78 39.24 -7.77
C ASP A 277 22.06 39.20 -6.40
N VAL A 278 22.74 38.47 -5.52
CA VAL A 278 23.10 38.70 -4.11
C VAL A 278 22.75 40.09 -3.54
N LYS A 279 21.90 40.11 -2.50
CA LYS A 279 22.20 40.65 -1.14
C LYS A 279 20.96 40.54 -0.24
N GLY A 280 21.20 40.17 1.01
CA GLY A 280 20.17 40.09 2.05
C GLY A 280 19.65 41.47 2.45
N ASN A 281 18.38 41.50 2.84
CA ASN A 281 17.99 41.99 4.16
C ASN A 281 16.52 41.67 4.44
N SER A 282 16.31 41.31 5.70
CA SER A 282 15.03 41.23 6.39
C SER A 282 14.28 42.56 6.37
N VAL A 283 12.97 42.52 6.09
CA VAL A 283 12.02 43.54 6.56
C VAL A 283 10.77 42.82 7.10
N LYS A 284 10.49 43.09 8.38
CA LYS A 284 9.20 42.89 9.04
C LYS A 284 8.34 44.11 8.78
N GLU A 285 7.06 43.91 8.53
CA GLU A 285 5.92 44.85 8.69
C GLU A 285 4.69 44.01 8.33
N GLY A 286 3.53 44.03 8.99
CA GLY A 286 2.96 44.82 10.07
C GLY A 286 1.46 44.45 10.09
N ASP A 287 0.88 44.32 11.27
CA ASP A 287 -0.53 43.96 11.52
C ASP A 287 -1.52 45.07 11.10
N ASN A 288 -2.81 44.67 11.04
CA ASN A 288 -4.07 45.41 10.87
C ASN A 288 -4.54 45.57 9.40
N ASP A 289 -5.79 45.28 9.03
CA ASP A 289 -6.99 45.73 9.72
C ASP A 289 -8.26 44.91 9.38
N ASN A 290 -9.24 45.05 10.26
CA ASN A 290 -10.61 44.56 10.21
C ASN A 290 -11.33 44.84 8.89
N SER A 291 -12.07 43.87 8.37
CA SER A 291 -13.43 44.16 7.88
C SER A 291 -14.33 42.93 8.00
N SER A 292 -15.36 43.12 8.82
CA SER A 292 -16.56 42.32 8.92
C SER A 292 -17.34 42.36 7.59
N SER A 293 -17.86 41.23 7.16
CA SER A 293 -19.00 41.18 6.23
C SER A 293 -19.77 39.89 6.45
N SER A 294 -20.91 40.05 7.11
CA SER A 294 -21.99 39.10 7.25
C SER A 294 -22.52 38.68 5.88
N CYS A 295 -22.82 37.39 5.71
CA CYS A 295 -23.72 36.92 4.67
C CYS A 295 -24.60 35.81 5.23
N TYR A 296 -25.84 36.19 5.54
CA TYR A 296 -26.98 35.29 5.66
C TYR A 296 -27.30 34.71 4.27
N ILE A 297 -27.49 33.40 4.18
CA ILE A 297 -28.27 32.79 3.09
C ILE A 297 -29.15 31.70 3.71
N LEU A 298 -30.44 31.83 3.40
CA LEU A 298 -31.57 30.93 3.67
C LEU A 298 -31.33 29.50 3.19
#